data_AF-A0AAV5VUT8-F1
#
_entry.id   AF-A0AAV5VUT8-F1
#
_cell.length_a   1.000
_cell.length_b   1.000
_cell.length_c   1.000
_cell.angle_alpha   90.00
_cell.angle_beta   90.00
_cell.angle_gamma   90.00
#
_symmetry.space_group_name_H-M   'P 1'
#
loop_
_entity.id
_entity.type
_entity.pdbx_description
1 polymer ?
#
loop_
_entity_poly.entity_id
_entity_poly.type
_entity_poly.pdbx_seq_one_letter_code
_entity_poly.pdbx_strand_id
1 'polypeptide(L)'
;LRYICRKFAAHPSLTILISFHFLWTYLTCIIVFVDHLYTAYLLSTMKIFLKRITIDNNKFIHIQASMFMMSFERTSMFMMSFERRSASLTFRTYERTSHFYGYKLTGAHVLIASLFSGALYFTYGYDQKHVVYCTVTTPRGKSTQQIVAIIVFVMEFWTIFTFMRLLKINRKRLESGDLFTLSERYQISENIRMMRIILPV
;
A
#
# COMPACT_ATOMS: atom_id res chain seq x y z
N LEU A 1 -13.76 -13.40 -16.38
CA LEU A 1 -14.01 -13.09 -14.94
C LEU A 1 -14.82 -14.14 -14.16
N ARG A 2 -15.90 -14.74 -14.68
CA ARG A 2 -16.70 -15.74 -13.92
C ARG A 2 -15.94 -16.99 -13.44
N TYR A 3 -14.87 -17.41 -14.14
CA TYR A 3 -14.00 -18.50 -13.69
C TYR A 3 -12.97 -18.10 -12.62
N ILE A 4 -12.57 -16.83 -12.56
CA ILE A 4 -11.69 -16.28 -11.53
C ILE A 4 -12.45 -16.08 -10.22
N CYS A 5 -13.75 -15.78 -10.30
CA CYS A 5 -14.65 -15.70 -9.13
C CYS A 5 -15.04 -17.07 -8.54
N ARG A 6 -14.68 -18.20 -9.16
CA ARG A 6 -14.90 -19.53 -8.56
C ARG A 6 -13.87 -19.75 -7.44
N LYS A 7 -14.24 -19.26 -6.26
CA LYS A 7 -13.63 -19.45 -4.93
C LYS A 7 -12.17 -19.03 -4.82
N PHE A 8 -11.95 -17.72 -4.87
CA PHE A 8 -10.91 -17.12 -4.05
C PHE A 8 -11.32 -17.25 -2.58
N ALA A 9 -10.97 -18.38 -1.95
CA ALA A 9 -11.27 -18.63 -0.54
C ALA A 9 -10.18 -17.98 0.34
N ALA A 10 -10.06 -16.65 0.24
CA ALA A 10 -9.23 -15.93 1.18
C ALA A 10 -9.89 -15.91 2.54
N HIS A 11 -9.05 -16.05 3.56
CA HIS A 11 -9.47 -15.92 4.93
C HIS A 11 -10.06 -14.52 5.18
N PRO A 12 -11.13 -14.38 5.99
CA PRO A 12 -11.81 -13.11 6.21
C PRO A 12 -10.92 -11.91 6.54
N SER A 13 -9.88 -12.10 7.36
CA SER A 13 -8.91 -11.05 7.70
C SER A 13 -8.18 -10.49 6.46
N LEU A 14 -7.76 -11.37 5.56
CA LEU A 14 -7.10 -10.96 4.32
C LEU A 14 -8.08 -10.32 3.36
N THR A 15 -9.31 -10.83 3.26
CA THR A 15 -10.36 -10.25 2.40
C THR A 15 -10.64 -8.80 2.79
N ILE A 16 -10.65 -8.48 4.08
CA ILE A 16 -10.80 -7.10 4.57
C ILE A 16 -9.60 -6.25 4.11
N LEU A 17 -8.37 -6.70 4.37
CA LEU A 17 -7.17 -5.94 3.98
C LEU A 17 -7.06 -5.72 2.46
N ILE A 18 -7.35 -6.75 1.66
CA ILE A 18 -7.37 -6.68 0.20
C ILE A 18 -8.45 -5.70 -0.28
N SER A 19 -9.64 -5.72 0.32
CA SER A 19 -10.72 -4.76 -0.02
C SER A 19 -10.29 -3.32 0.21
N PHE A 20 -9.65 -3.04 1.36
CA PHE A 20 -9.09 -1.73 1.65
C PHE A 20 -7.95 -1.36 0.70
N HIS A 21 -7.03 -2.29 0.42
CA HIS A 21 -5.95 -2.06 -0.53
C HIS A 21 -6.48 -1.70 -1.93
N PHE A 22 -7.48 -2.43 -2.43
CA PHE A 22 -8.13 -2.11 -3.71
C PHE A 22 -8.82 -0.75 -3.69
N LEU A 23 -9.49 -0.38 -2.59
CA LEU A 23 -10.09 0.94 -2.44
C LEU A 23 -9.02 2.04 -2.56
N TRP A 24 -7.91 1.92 -1.84
CA TRP A 24 -6.82 2.91 -1.89
C TRP A 24 -6.16 2.96 -3.26
N THR A 25 -5.94 1.82 -3.90
CA THR A 25 -5.39 1.73 -5.26
C THR A 25 -6.31 2.42 -6.27
N TYR A 26 -7.62 2.13 -6.21
CA TYR A 26 -8.62 2.75 -7.08
C TYR A 26 -8.64 4.28 -6.94
N LEU A 27 -8.69 4.77 -5.71
CA LEU A 27 -8.66 6.21 -5.44
C LEU A 27 -7.33 6.85 -5.88
N THR A 28 -6.20 6.17 -5.71
CA THR A 28 -4.89 6.63 -6.22
C THR A 28 -4.92 6.76 -7.73
N CYS A 29 -5.46 5.76 -8.44
CA CYS A 29 -5.62 5.81 -9.90
C CYS A 29 -6.49 6.98 -10.35
N ILE A 30 -7.60 7.28 -9.66
CA ILE A 30 -8.43 8.45 -9.96
C ILE A 30 -7.63 9.74 -9.81
N ILE A 31 -6.90 9.90 -8.70
CA ILE A 31 -6.13 11.12 -8.43
C ILE A 31 -5.04 11.32 -9.49
N VAL A 32 -4.29 10.27 -9.80
CA VAL A 32 -3.25 10.30 -10.85
C VAL A 32 -3.86 10.59 -12.23
N PHE A 33 -5.02 10.01 -12.54
CA PHE A 33 -5.72 10.29 -13.79
C PHE A 33 -6.15 11.76 -13.90
N VAL A 34 -6.73 12.32 -12.83
CA VAL A 34 -7.12 13.73 -12.76
C VAL A 34 -5.90 14.65 -12.89
N ASP A 35 -4.78 14.32 -12.22
CA ASP A 35 -3.54 15.08 -12.31
C ASP A 35 -2.94 15.07 -13.73
N HIS A 36 -2.99 13.91 -14.41
CA HIS A 36 -2.58 13.81 -15.81
C HIS A 36 -3.48 14.58 -16.77
N LEU A 37 -4.81 14.53 -16.60
CA LEU A 37 -5.73 15.33 -17.39
C LEU A 37 -5.50 16.83 -17.19
N TYR A 38 -5.28 17.25 -15.95
CA TYR A 38 -4.98 18.64 -15.62
C TYR A 38 -3.66 19.09 -16.24
N THR A 39 -2.61 18.26 -16.15
CA THR A 39 -1.31 18.52 -16.77
C THR A 39 -1.42 18.62 -18.29
N ALA A 40 -2.14 17.70 -18.93
CA ALA A 40 -2.40 17.73 -20.37
C ALA A 40 -3.16 18.99 -20.81
N TYR A 41 -4.16 19.43 -20.04
CA TYR A 41 -4.89 20.68 -20.27
C TYR A 41 -3.98 21.92 -20.17
N LEU A 42 -3.09 21.96 -19.17
CA LEU A 42 -2.14 23.07 -19.02
C LEU A 42 -1.13 23.12 -20.17
N LEU A 43 -0.68 21.95 -20.65
CA LEU A 43 0.21 21.83 -21.80
C LEU A 43 -0.49 22.27 -23.09
N SER A 44 -1.72 21.82 -23.34
CA SER A 44 -2.44 22.12 -24.58
C SER A 44 -2.81 23.60 -24.74
N THR A 45 -3.00 24.31 -23.64
CA THR A 45 -3.39 25.73 -23.65
C THR A 45 -2.21 26.71 -23.66
N MET A 46 -0.96 26.24 -23.67
CA MET A 46 0.27 27.05 -23.51
C MET A 46 0.28 27.94 -22.25
N LYS A 47 -0.68 27.76 -21.34
CA LYS A 47 -0.80 28.49 -20.06
C LYS A 47 0.37 28.19 -19.12
N ILE A 48 1.16 27.16 -19.42
CA ILE A 48 2.38 26.80 -18.69
C ILE A 48 3.40 27.93 -18.65
N PHE A 49 3.52 28.76 -19.69
CA PHE A 49 4.50 29.85 -19.66
C PHE A 49 4.08 30.99 -18.71
N LEU A 50 2.78 31.29 -18.63
CA LEU A 50 2.25 32.40 -17.81
C LEU A 50 1.92 31.99 -16.36
N LYS A 51 1.51 30.74 -16.13
CA LYS A 51 1.03 30.26 -14.81
C LYS A 51 2.09 29.51 -13.99
N ARG A 52 3.35 29.50 -14.44
CA ARG A 52 4.49 28.83 -13.78
C ARG A 52 4.89 29.47 -12.43
N ILE A 53 4.38 30.66 -12.09
CA ILE A 53 4.91 31.47 -10.97
C ILE A 53 4.03 31.44 -9.71
N THR A 54 2.75 31.09 -9.80
CA THR A 54 1.83 31.09 -8.66
C THR A 54 1.19 29.72 -8.44
N ILE A 55 1.61 29.08 -7.34
CA ILE A 55 0.86 27.97 -6.74
C ILE A 55 -0.36 28.56 -6.05
N ASP A 56 -1.52 28.14 -6.51
CA ASP A 56 -2.81 28.41 -5.87
C ASP A 56 -3.10 27.30 -4.84
N ASN A 57 -3.88 27.61 -3.81
CA ASN A 57 -4.21 26.71 -2.70
C ASN A 57 -4.78 25.36 -3.20
N ASN A 58 -5.50 25.39 -4.33
CA ASN A 58 -6.04 24.19 -4.98
C ASN A 58 -4.95 23.17 -5.37
N LYS A 59 -3.78 23.62 -5.85
CA LYS A 59 -2.69 22.72 -6.29
C LYS A 59 -2.02 22.01 -5.12
N PHE A 60 -1.95 22.66 -3.96
CA PHE A 60 -1.40 22.05 -2.75
C PHE A 60 -2.27 20.87 -2.29
N ILE A 61 -3.60 21.03 -2.32
CA ILE A 61 -4.53 19.97 -1.97
C ILE A 61 -4.32 18.73 -2.85
N HIS A 62 -4.05 18.90 -4.14
CA HIS A 62 -3.77 17.79 -5.05
C HIS A 62 -2.47 17.03 -4.72
N ILE A 63 -1.38 17.75 -4.44
CA ILE A 63 -0.10 17.12 -4.05
C ILE A 63 -0.26 16.37 -2.72
N GLN A 64 -0.92 16.98 -1.74
CA GLN A 64 -1.17 16.35 -0.45
C GLN A 64 -2.07 15.12 -0.57
N ALA A 65 -3.13 15.20 -1.38
CA ALA A 65 -3.97 14.05 -1.67
C ALA A 65 -3.15 12.90 -2.27
N SER A 66 -2.26 13.19 -3.23
CA SER A 66 -1.40 12.17 -3.84
C SER A 66 -0.45 11.52 -2.82
N MET A 67 0.23 12.32 -1.99
CA MET A 67 1.11 11.80 -0.93
C MET A 67 0.36 10.97 0.11
N PHE A 68 -0.83 11.41 0.50
CA PHE A 68 -1.71 10.69 1.40
C PHE A 68 -2.01 9.31 0.83
N MET A 69 -2.52 9.25 -0.39
CA MET A 69 -2.94 7.99 -1.02
C MET A 69 -1.78 7.00 -1.23
N MET A 70 -0.61 7.49 -1.63
CA MET A 70 0.60 6.65 -1.74
C MET A 70 1.00 6.03 -0.40
N SER A 71 0.84 6.76 0.72
CA SER A 71 1.15 6.26 2.06
C SER A 71 0.19 5.14 2.48
N PHE A 72 -1.09 5.24 2.13
CA PHE A 72 -2.10 4.21 2.40
C PHE A 72 -1.87 2.93 1.60
N GLU A 73 -1.50 3.05 0.32
CA GLU A 73 -1.20 1.90 -0.52
C GLU A 73 -0.04 1.07 0.06
N ARG A 74 1.09 1.72 0.35
CA ARG A 74 2.31 1.04 0.83
C ARG A 74 2.14 0.43 2.23
N THR A 75 1.49 1.15 3.14
CA THR A 75 1.20 0.63 4.49
C THR A 75 0.20 -0.54 4.47
N SER A 76 -0.74 -0.57 3.52
CA SER A 76 -1.66 -1.69 3.38
C SER A 76 -0.96 -2.98 2.94
N MET A 77 0.01 -2.91 2.00
CA MET A 77 0.84 -4.08 1.64
C MET A 77 1.68 -4.57 2.82
N PHE A 78 2.23 -3.64 3.61
CA PHE A 78 2.96 -3.97 4.81
C PHE A 78 2.08 -4.74 5.82
N MET A 79 0.83 -4.33 6.05
CA MET A 79 -0.07 -5.07 6.93
C MET A 79 -0.49 -6.43 6.36
N MET A 80 -0.68 -6.55 5.05
CA MET A 80 -0.88 -7.86 4.40
C MET A 80 0.31 -8.79 4.66
N SER A 81 1.54 -8.28 4.74
CA SER A 81 2.72 -9.10 5.07
C SER A 81 2.67 -9.69 6.50
N PHE A 82 2.21 -8.92 7.49
CA PHE A 82 2.00 -9.43 8.85
C PHE A 82 0.90 -10.46 8.90
N GLU A 83 -0.20 -10.21 8.21
CA GLU A 83 -1.33 -11.13 8.15
C GLU A 83 -0.91 -12.48 7.55
N ARG A 84 -0.19 -12.46 6.42
CA ARG A 84 0.36 -13.67 5.77
C ARG A 84 1.41 -14.37 6.64
N ARG A 85 2.22 -13.61 7.37
CA ARG A 85 3.19 -14.16 8.33
C ARG A 85 2.48 -14.89 9.46
N SER A 86 1.48 -14.27 10.07
CA SER A 86 0.64 -14.89 11.09
C SER A 86 -0.03 -16.16 10.55
N ALA A 87 -0.66 -16.08 9.37
CA ALA A 87 -1.28 -17.22 8.71
C ALA A 87 -0.31 -18.39 8.48
N SER A 88 0.95 -18.10 8.14
CA SER A 88 1.96 -19.14 7.91
C SER A 88 2.53 -19.71 9.21
N LEU A 89 2.58 -18.94 10.30
CA LEU A 89 3.06 -19.41 11.60
C LEU A 89 1.99 -20.23 12.33
N THR A 90 0.72 -19.83 12.23
CA THR A 90 -0.40 -20.46 12.92
C THR A 90 -1.34 -21.20 11.97
N PHE A 91 -0.84 -21.76 10.87
CA PHE A 91 -1.68 -22.37 9.82
C PHE A 91 -2.68 -23.39 10.39
N ARG A 92 -2.25 -24.22 11.34
CA ARG A 92 -3.12 -25.21 12.02
C ARG A 92 -4.39 -24.63 12.66
N THR A 93 -4.30 -23.45 13.25
CA THR A 93 -5.41 -22.79 13.95
C THR A 93 -5.99 -21.62 13.17
N TYR A 94 -5.44 -21.34 11.99
CA TYR A 94 -5.70 -20.13 11.23
C TYR A 94 -7.16 -20.03 10.75
N GLU A 95 -7.85 -21.15 10.49
CA GLU A 95 -9.28 -21.17 10.11
C GLU A 95 -10.19 -20.51 11.14
N ARG A 96 -9.75 -20.47 12.41
CA ARG A 96 -10.50 -19.86 13.50
C ARG A 96 -10.20 -18.37 13.66
N THR A 97 -9.34 -17.80 12.82
CA THR A 97 -8.99 -16.40 12.93
C THR A 97 -10.23 -15.56 12.61
N SER A 98 -10.55 -14.58 13.44
CA SER A 98 -11.77 -13.80 13.30
C SER A 98 -11.58 -12.62 12.35
N HIS A 99 -12.70 -12.09 11.84
CA HIS A 99 -12.73 -10.80 11.13
C HIS A 99 -12.10 -9.66 11.94
N PHE A 100 -12.18 -9.74 13.27
CA PHE A 100 -11.62 -8.77 14.20
C PHE A 100 -10.11 -8.57 14.01
N TYR A 101 -9.36 -9.64 13.69
CA TYR A 101 -7.92 -9.52 13.42
C TYR A 101 -7.65 -8.68 12.16
N GLY A 102 -8.47 -8.85 11.11
CA GLY A 102 -8.42 -8.02 9.91
C GLY A 102 -8.66 -6.55 10.22
N TYR A 103 -9.74 -6.23 10.94
CA TYR A 103 -10.04 -4.85 11.35
C TYR A 103 -8.95 -4.23 12.23
N LYS A 104 -8.32 -5.00 13.13
CA LYS A 104 -7.21 -4.53 13.95
C LYS A 104 -6.00 -4.13 13.08
N LEU A 105 -5.64 -4.96 12.10
CA LEU A 105 -4.57 -4.63 11.15
C LEU A 105 -4.97 -3.45 10.25
N THR A 106 -6.24 -3.36 9.85
CA THR A 106 -6.75 -2.21 9.11
C THR A 106 -6.61 -0.91 9.89
N GLY A 107 -7.06 -0.89 11.14
CA GLY A 107 -6.91 0.27 12.03
C GLY A 107 -5.44 0.67 12.21
N ALA A 108 -4.55 -0.31 12.37
CA ALA A 108 -3.11 -0.04 12.46
C ALA A 108 -2.54 0.58 11.17
N HIS A 109 -2.93 0.10 9.97
CA HIS A 109 -2.46 0.72 8.72
C HIS A 109 -2.97 2.16 8.58
N VAL A 110 -4.25 2.40 8.91
CA VAL A 110 -4.86 3.74 8.79
C VAL A 110 -4.13 4.71 9.71
N LEU A 111 -3.82 4.28 10.94
CA LEU A 111 -3.09 5.10 11.90
C LEU A 111 -1.68 5.46 11.39
N ILE A 112 -0.91 4.47 10.94
CA ILE A 112 0.46 4.69 10.43
C ILE A 112 0.44 5.61 9.20
N ALA A 113 -0.46 5.35 8.24
CA ALA A 113 -0.57 6.16 7.04
C ALA A 113 -1.00 7.60 7.35
N SER A 114 -1.92 7.78 8.30
CA SER A 114 -2.34 9.10 8.79
C SER A 114 -1.19 9.84 9.48
N LEU A 115 -0.35 9.15 10.26
CA LEU A 115 0.82 9.74 10.90
C LEU A 115 1.86 10.21 9.88
N PHE A 116 2.18 9.40 8.86
CA PHE A 116 3.08 9.83 7.78
C PHE A 116 2.50 11.01 7.01
N SER A 117 1.23 10.95 6.64
CA SER A 117 0.57 12.02 5.89
C SER A 117 0.47 13.30 6.70
N GLY A 118 0.14 13.21 8.00
CA GLY A 118 0.12 14.35 8.91
C GLY A 118 1.50 14.97 9.09
N ALA A 119 2.54 14.16 9.29
CA ALA A 119 3.92 14.64 9.39
C ALA A 119 4.35 15.38 8.11
N LEU A 120 4.03 14.85 6.93
CA LEU A 120 4.28 15.51 5.65
C LEU A 120 3.46 16.81 5.53
N TYR A 121 2.18 16.79 5.86
CA TYR A 121 1.31 17.96 5.82
C TYR A 121 1.82 19.12 6.68
N PHE A 122 2.16 18.83 7.95
CA PHE A 122 2.64 19.87 8.89
C PHE A 122 4.02 20.41 8.53
N THR A 123 4.88 19.60 7.90
CA THR A 123 6.26 20.01 7.59
C THR A 123 6.42 20.61 6.20
N TYR A 124 5.45 20.40 5.30
CA TYR A 124 5.48 20.97 3.95
C TYR A 124 5.56 22.50 3.99
N GLY A 125 4.84 23.16 4.91
CA GLY A 125 5.00 24.60 5.22
C GLY A 125 4.59 25.56 4.09
N TYR A 126 3.85 26.61 4.44
CA TYR A 126 3.33 27.62 3.50
C TYR A 126 4.17 28.91 3.40
N ASP A 127 5.29 29.01 4.12
CA ASP A 127 6.02 30.28 4.24
C ASP A 127 6.72 30.73 2.95
N GLN A 128 6.74 29.90 1.90
CA GLN A 128 7.32 30.24 0.61
C GLN A 128 6.24 30.56 -0.42
N LYS A 129 6.16 31.84 -0.81
CA LYS A 129 5.24 32.35 -1.85
C LYS A 129 5.44 31.71 -3.23
N HIS A 130 6.59 31.08 -3.47
CA HIS A 130 6.92 30.44 -4.73
C HIS A 130 7.54 29.06 -4.47
N VAL A 131 6.78 27.99 -4.71
CA VAL A 131 7.33 26.64 -4.83
C VAL A 131 7.25 26.25 -6.30
N VAL A 132 8.29 25.60 -6.82
CA VAL A 132 8.32 25.19 -8.23
C VAL A 132 7.46 23.94 -8.39
N TYR A 133 6.59 23.92 -9.40
CA TYR A 133 5.66 22.80 -9.66
C TYR A 133 6.38 21.43 -9.77
N CYS A 134 7.65 21.42 -10.17
CA CYS A 134 8.43 20.20 -10.34
C CYS A 134 9.08 19.66 -9.05
N THR A 135 8.89 20.32 -7.89
CA THR A 135 9.51 19.88 -6.64
C THR A 135 8.45 19.34 -5.69
N VAL A 136 8.51 18.03 -5.44
CA VAL A 136 7.67 17.34 -4.43
C VAL A 136 8.05 17.76 -3.01
N THR A 137 9.23 18.36 -2.83
CA THR A 137 9.82 18.76 -1.55
C THR A 137 9.87 20.28 -1.41
N THR A 138 9.44 20.84 -0.28
CA THR A 138 9.84 22.20 0.13
C THR A 138 11.18 22.17 0.87
N PRO A 139 11.94 23.28 0.93
CA PRO A 139 13.19 23.32 1.70
C PRO A 139 13.01 22.95 3.17
N ARG A 140 11.87 23.32 3.77
CA ARG A 140 11.52 22.98 5.16
C ARG A 140 11.11 21.51 5.32
N GLY A 141 10.33 20.98 4.38
CA GLY A 141 9.85 19.59 4.41
C GLY A 141 10.87 18.55 3.95
N LYS A 142 12.01 18.97 3.37
CA LYS A 142 13.03 18.08 2.78
C LYS A 142 13.46 16.98 3.75
N SER A 143 13.86 17.32 4.97
CA SER A 143 14.34 16.34 5.95
C SER A 143 13.25 15.35 6.36
N THR A 144 12.03 15.85 6.64
CA THR A 144 10.89 14.99 7.00
C THR A 144 10.53 14.05 5.86
N GLN A 145 10.46 14.55 4.63
CA GLN A 145 10.15 13.75 3.46
C GLN A 145 11.22 12.68 3.21
N GLN A 146 12.50 13.01 3.39
CA GLN A 146 13.59 12.03 3.30
C GLN A 146 13.46 10.95 4.38
N ILE A 147 13.17 11.32 5.63
CA ILE A 147 12.96 10.36 6.73
C ILE A 147 11.78 9.44 6.42
N VAL A 148 10.62 10.00 6.03
CA VAL A 148 9.43 9.21 5.67
C VAL A 148 9.74 8.29 4.49
N ALA A 149 10.44 8.76 3.46
CA ALA A 149 10.84 7.95 2.32
C ALA A 149 11.74 6.78 2.73
N ILE A 150 12.71 7.00 3.62
CA ILE A 150 13.58 5.93 4.15
C ILE A 150 12.75 4.89 4.92
N ILE A 151 11.85 5.33 5.80
CA ILE A 151 10.99 4.42 6.58
C ILE A 151 10.12 3.57 5.66
N VAL A 152 9.46 4.20 4.69
CA VAL A 152 8.61 3.53 3.71
C VAL A 152 9.41 2.55 2.86
N PHE A 153 10.62 2.91 2.41
CA PHE A 153 11.52 2.01 1.70
C PHE A 153 11.89 0.78 2.54
N VAL A 154 12.19 0.97 3.83
CA VAL A 154 12.46 -0.15 4.75
C VAL A 154 11.22 -1.05 4.92
N MET A 155 10.02 -0.47 4.98
CA MET A 155 8.76 -1.22 5.05
C MET A 155 8.50 -2.05 3.78
N GLU A 156 8.78 -1.49 2.61
CA GLU A 156 8.68 -2.19 1.32
C GLU A 156 9.69 -3.34 1.23
N PHE A 157 10.96 -3.07 1.57
CA PHE A 157 12.00 -4.10 1.61
C PHE A 157 11.64 -5.22 2.59
N TRP A 158 11.15 -4.88 3.78
CA TRP A 158 10.67 -5.85 4.76
C TRP A 158 9.50 -6.68 4.22
N THR A 159 8.56 -6.06 3.51
CA THR A 159 7.41 -6.72 2.91
C THR A 159 7.85 -7.75 1.87
N ILE A 160 8.72 -7.36 0.95
CA ILE A 160 9.30 -8.24 -0.08
C ILE A 160 10.08 -9.39 0.58
N PHE A 161 10.96 -9.08 1.53
CA PHE A 161 11.76 -10.08 2.25
C PHE A 161 10.87 -11.08 2.98
N THR A 162 9.82 -10.61 3.66
CA THR A 162 8.86 -11.45 4.37
C THR A 162 8.13 -12.38 3.41
N PHE A 163 7.59 -11.87 2.29
CA PHE A 163 6.92 -12.70 1.31
C PHE A 163 7.84 -13.74 0.66
N MET A 164 9.07 -13.36 0.29
CA MET A 164 10.06 -14.29 -0.25
C MET A 164 10.42 -15.39 0.74
N ARG A 165 10.63 -15.04 2.01
CA ARG A 165 10.92 -16.01 3.07
C ARG A 165 9.74 -16.95 3.31
N LEU A 166 8.52 -16.42 3.41
CA LEU A 166 7.31 -17.20 3.61
C LEU A 166 7.03 -18.13 2.43
N LEU A 167 7.27 -17.68 1.20
CA LEU A 167 7.14 -18.51 0.01
C LEU A 167 8.10 -19.70 0.04
N LYS A 168 9.37 -19.48 0.39
CA LYS A 168 10.36 -20.55 0.54
C LYS A 168 9.97 -21.55 1.63
N ILE A 169 9.56 -21.05 2.80
CA ILE A 169 9.14 -21.91 3.93
C ILE A 169 7.90 -22.74 3.56
N ASN A 170 6.88 -22.13 2.98
CA ASN A 170 5.64 -22.84 2.63
C ASN A 170 5.86 -23.86 1.51
N ARG A 171 6.72 -23.58 0.51
CA ARG A 171 7.11 -24.59 -0.49
C ARG A 171 7.84 -25.77 0.13
N LYS A 172 8.85 -25.50 0.97
CA LYS A 172 9.59 -26.56 1.67
C LYS A 172 8.69 -27.44 2.53
N ARG A 173 7.71 -26.85 3.23
CA ARG A 173 6.69 -27.59 4.00
C ARG A 173 5.79 -28.44 3.11
N LEU A 174 5.42 -27.95 1.93
CA LEU A 174 4.60 -28.72 1.01
C LEU A 174 5.39 -29.91 0.45
N GLU A 175 6.69 -29.73 0.19
CA GLU A 175 7.61 -30.74 -0.35
C GLU A 175 8.09 -31.75 0.70
N SER A 176 8.19 -31.39 1.98
CA SER A 176 8.68 -32.29 3.04
C SER A 176 7.82 -33.53 3.24
N GLY A 177 6.59 -33.54 2.72
CA GLY A 177 5.70 -34.70 2.79
C GLY A 177 5.25 -35.02 4.21
N ASP A 178 5.40 -34.08 5.15
CA ASP A 178 4.96 -34.26 6.53
C ASP A 178 3.48 -34.70 6.59
N LEU A 179 3.12 -35.37 7.69
CA LEU A 179 1.77 -35.87 7.99
C LEU A 179 0.80 -34.70 8.29
N PHE A 180 0.59 -33.83 7.30
CA PHE A 180 -0.42 -32.78 7.31
C PHE A 180 -1.77 -33.36 6.91
N THR A 181 -2.80 -32.90 7.62
CA THR A 181 -4.19 -33.10 7.22
C THR A 181 -4.48 -32.46 5.88
N LEU A 182 -5.53 -32.92 5.19
CA LEU A 182 -5.94 -32.37 3.89
C LEU A 182 -6.21 -30.86 3.96
N SER A 183 -6.78 -30.38 5.09
CA SER A 183 -7.05 -28.95 5.29
C SER A 183 -5.77 -28.13 5.43
N GLU A 184 -4.79 -28.59 6.20
CA GLU A 184 -3.49 -27.91 6.35
C GLU A 184 -2.76 -27.81 4.99
N ARG A 185 -2.76 -28.89 4.19
CA ARG A 185 -2.16 -28.87 2.84
C ARG A 185 -2.85 -27.86 1.93
N TYR A 186 -4.18 -27.82 1.97
CA TYR A 186 -4.97 -26.85 1.22
C TYR A 186 -4.61 -25.41 1.61
N GLN A 187 -4.53 -25.11 2.90
CA GLN A 187 -4.14 -23.78 3.39
C GLN A 187 -2.72 -23.36 2.98
N ILE A 188 -1.75 -24.27 3.06
CA ILE A 188 -0.38 -23.99 2.63
C ILE A 188 -0.35 -23.70 1.13
N SER A 189 -1.05 -24.51 0.33
CA SER A 189 -1.18 -24.30 -1.12
C SER A 189 -1.83 -22.95 -1.44
N GLU A 190 -2.90 -22.60 -0.72
CA GLU A 190 -3.60 -21.33 -0.89
C GLU A 190 -2.73 -20.13 -0.48
N ASN A 191 -1.95 -20.25 0.60
CA ASN A 191 -0.98 -19.23 1.01
C ASN A 191 0.11 -19.03 -0.07
N ILE A 192 0.62 -20.11 -0.67
CA ILE A 192 1.57 -20.04 -1.79
C ILE A 192 0.94 -19.34 -2.99
N ARG A 193 -0.30 -19.70 -3.36
CA ARG A 193 -1.04 -19.07 -4.46
C ARG A 193 -1.21 -17.58 -4.22
N MET A 194 -1.64 -17.20 -3.02
CA MET A 194 -1.81 -15.81 -2.61
C MET A 194 -0.52 -15.00 -2.68
N MET A 195 0.59 -15.51 -2.13
CA MET A 195 1.86 -14.80 -2.17
C MET A 195 2.39 -14.60 -3.59
N ARG A 196 2.13 -15.53 -4.52
CA ARG A 196 2.51 -15.35 -5.93
C ARG A 196 1.70 -14.25 -6.64
N ILE A 197 0.47 -13.99 -6.21
CA ILE A 197 -0.35 -12.90 -6.76
C ILE A 197 0.11 -11.55 -6.20
N ILE A 198 0.54 -11.50 -4.94
CA ILE A 198 0.90 -10.25 -4.25
C ILE A 198 2.34 -9.82 -4.55
N LEU A 199 3.27 -10.76 -4.78
CA LEU A 199 4.66 -10.42 -5.12
C LEU A 199 4.71 -9.78 -6.51
N PRO A 200 5.26 -8.57 -6.67
CA PRO A 200 5.62 -8.05 -7.98
C PRO A 200 6.74 -8.95 -8.52
N VAL A 201 6.45 -9.65 -9.62
CA VAL A 201 7.38 -10.58 -10.29
C VAL A 201 8.33 -9.79 -11.18
#